data_AF-A0AAU2TQ85-F1
#
_entry.id   AF-A0AAU2TQ85-F1
#
_cell.length_a   1.000
_cell.length_b   1.000
_cell.length_c   1.000
_cell.angle_alpha   90.00
_cell.angle_beta   90.00
_cell.angle_gamma   90.00
#
_symmetry.space_group_name_H-M   'P 1'
#
loop_
_entity.id
_entity.type
_entity.pdbx_description
1 polymer ?
#
loop_
_entity_poly.entity_id
_entity_poly.type
_entity_poly.pdbx_seq_one_letter_code
_entity_poly.pdbx_strand_id
1 'polypeptide(L)'
;MHALIDASQENALIPQGPISGDRDPSRLMRNGLAVVAYSSFEDFFASRTGEVLDSFDATRVGFDQLPEKLKEAATVGAIRALGFRMNFEADASTKRAYIQRHSALITTTATSGYKFSPLSFMPSSSNLSDEDVERCLKALLVEGPWVELEKVTSRIGYGVAGLRQRLKQLAAQRHEAAHAAHADISVADLRQFPHDLLAFSAAFDAIFSRAVDEILRRGVSSNPQAKISSIADTVDIRFIDFDGKIYSEKLEGKDRARKRYDSLEEAWRGSVGRSTPGKSLLVFRDGQQRPLDWRMG
;
A
#
# COMPACT_ATOMS: atom_id res chain seq x y z
N MET A 1 -0.63 10.82 3.35
CA MET A 1 -0.85 11.15 1.92
C MET A 1 -1.51 12.50 1.71
N HIS A 2 -2.59 12.87 2.41
CA HIS A 2 -3.23 14.20 2.26
C HIS A 2 -2.25 15.39 2.36
N ALA A 3 -1.40 15.42 3.39
CA ALA A 3 -0.38 16.47 3.53
C ALA A 3 0.61 16.55 2.35
N LEU A 4 0.89 15.42 1.67
CA LEU A 4 1.74 15.41 0.48
C LEU A 4 0.99 15.93 -0.75
N ILE A 5 -0.30 15.65 -0.85
CA ILE A 5 -1.18 16.24 -1.87
C ILE A 5 -1.20 17.77 -1.69
N ASP A 6 -1.43 18.25 -0.48
CA ASP A 6 -1.44 19.69 -0.18
C ASP A 6 -0.07 20.33 -0.48
N ALA A 7 1.02 19.73 0.01
CA ALA A 7 2.37 20.21 -0.23
C ALA A 7 2.73 20.26 -1.73
N SER A 8 2.19 19.35 -2.55
CA SER A 8 2.42 19.35 -4.00
C SER A 8 1.77 20.54 -4.74
N GLN A 9 0.85 21.26 -4.09
CA GLN A 9 0.18 22.43 -4.66
C GLN A 9 0.89 23.75 -4.33
N GLU A 10 1.89 23.73 -3.46
CA GLU A 10 2.57 24.95 -3.00
C GLU A 10 3.30 25.71 -4.12
N ASN A 11 3.15 27.04 -4.12
CA ASN A 11 3.78 27.91 -5.11
C ASN A 11 5.32 27.89 -5.02
N ALA A 12 5.87 27.50 -3.87
CA ALA A 12 7.31 27.34 -3.67
C ALA A 12 7.94 26.29 -4.60
N LEU A 13 7.13 25.38 -5.17
CA LEU A 13 7.57 24.37 -6.12
C LEU A 13 7.79 24.93 -7.54
N ILE A 14 7.31 26.15 -7.80
CA ILE A 14 7.45 26.84 -9.08
C ILE A 14 8.69 27.75 -8.99
N PRO A 15 9.63 27.65 -9.94
CA PRO A 15 10.81 28.52 -9.95
C PRO A 15 10.44 30.01 -9.94
N GLN A 16 11.01 30.75 -8.98
CA GLN A 16 10.80 32.18 -8.84
C GLN A 16 11.97 32.94 -9.48
N GLY A 17 11.87 33.25 -10.78
CA GLY A 17 12.86 34.04 -11.51
C GLY A 17 13.90 33.23 -12.29
N PRO A 18 14.86 33.91 -12.96
CA PRO A 18 15.88 33.25 -13.78
C PRO A 18 16.82 32.42 -12.89
N ILE A 19 16.71 31.11 -13.02
CA ILE A 19 17.45 30.12 -12.24
C ILE A 19 18.90 30.10 -12.72
N SER A 20 19.84 30.48 -11.87
CA SER A 20 21.27 30.33 -12.13
C SER A 20 21.88 29.31 -11.15
N GLY A 21 21.99 28.04 -11.58
CA GLY A 21 22.87 27.04 -10.96
C GLY A 21 22.22 25.75 -10.42
N ASP A 22 23.07 24.83 -9.94
CA ASP A 22 22.72 23.50 -9.42
C ASP A 22 21.91 23.51 -8.09
N ARG A 23 21.57 24.69 -7.55
CA ARG A 23 20.91 24.84 -6.25
C ARG A 23 19.59 25.60 -6.33
N ASP A 24 18.75 25.30 -7.33
CA ASP A 24 17.38 25.80 -7.38
C ASP A 24 16.58 25.28 -6.17
N PRO A 25 16.13 26.14 -5.23
CA PRO A 25 15.36 25.72 -4.07
C PRO A 25 14.06 25.00 -4.46
N SER A 26 13.41 25.45 -5.53
CA SER A 26 12.17 24.83 -6.01
C SER A 26 12.44 23.39 -6.49
N ARG A 27 13.53 23.16 -7.24
CA ARG A 27 13.96 21.80 -7.63
C ARG A 27 14.29 20.92 -6.43
N LEU A 28 15.04 21.42 -5.46
CA LEU A 28 15.38 20.67 -4.25
C LEU A 28 14.12 20.28 -3.47
N MET A 29 13.14 21.18 -3.37
CA MET A 29 11.84 20.89 -2.75
C MET A 29 11.06 19.82 -3.52
N ARG A 30 11.04 19.88 -4.86
CA ARG A 30 10.39 18.87 -5.69
C ARG A 30 11.01 17.49 -5.50
N ASN A 31 12.34 17.40 -5.51
CA ASN A 31 13.08 16.15 -5.29
C ASN A 31 12.86 15.60 -3.88
N GLY A 32 12.90 16.46 -2.87
CA GLY A 32 12.62 16.08 -1.48
C GLY A 32 11.19 15.52 -1.32
N LEU A 33 10.19 16.18 -1.90
CA LEU A 33 8.81 15.74 -1.81
C LEU A 33 8.58 14.39 -2.50
N ALA A 34 9.19 14.16 -3.66
CA ALA A 34 9.14 12.87 -4.36
C ALA A 34 9.74 11.73 -3.53
N VAL A 35 10.89 11.97 -2.90
CA VAL A 35 11.54 10.99 -2.01
C VAL A 35 10.64 10.67 -0.82
N VAL A 36 10.12 11.70 -0.14
CA VAL A 36 9.23 11.51 1.03
C VAL A 36 7.94 10.81 0.65
N ALA A 37 7.35 11.15 -0.49
CA ALA A 37 6.10 10.52 -0.95
C ALA A 37 6.29 9.03 -1.21
N TYR A 38 7.35 8.65 -1.93
CA TYR A 38 7.63 7.24 -2.20
C TYR A 38 8.00 6.49 -0.91
N SER A 39 8.84 7.05 -0.04
CA SER A 39 9.18 6.40 1.24
C SER A 39 7.96 6.21 2.14
N SER A 40 7.02 7.17 2.14
CA SER A 40 5.74 7.02 2.85
C SER A 40 4.93 5.83 2.31
N PHE A 41 4.98 5.60 1.00
CA PHE A 41 4.34 4.45 0.36
C PHE A 41 5.05 3.12 0.73
N GLU A 42 6.38 3.10 0.79
CA GLU A 42 7.14 1.92 1.23
C GLU A 42 6.83 1.54 2.68
N ASP A 43 6.77 2.54 3.56
CA ASP A 43 6.41 2.35 4.97
C ASP A 43 4.96 1.85 5.11
N PHE A 44 4.04 2.41 4.31
CA PHE A 44 2.68 1.89 4.23
C PHE A 44 2.66 0.42 3.81
N PHE A 45 3.34 0.05 2.73
CA PHE A 45 3.40 -1.33 2.24
C PHE A 45 3.94 -2.28 3.31
N ALA A 46 5.02 -1.89 3.99
CA ALA A 46 5.63 -2.66 5.07
C ALA A 46 4.68 -2.85 6.27
N SER A 47 4.11 -1.74 6.74
CA SER A 47 3.19 -1.74 7.89
C SER A 47 1.95 -2.56 7.59
N ARG A 48 1.36 -2.36 6.40
CA ARG A 48 0.08 -2.98 6.05
C ARG A 48 0.21 -4.47 5.79
N THR A 49 1.29 -4.89 5.12
CA THR A 49 1.56 -6.32 4.94
C THR A 49 1.73 -7.02 6.29
N GLY A 50 2.48 -6.43 7.23
CA GLY A 50 2.60 -6.95 8.59
C GLY A 50 1.25 -7.06 9.31
N GLU A 51 0.50 -5.95 9.38
CA GLU A 51 -0.79 -5.89 10.07
C GLU A 51 -1.80 -6.92 9.55
N VAL A 52 -1.91 -7.07 8.22
CA VAL A 52 -2.85 -8.03 7.65
C VAL A 52 -2.38 -9.47 7.87
N LEU A 53 -1.06 -9.74 7.83
CA LEU A 53 -0.53 -11.07 8.10
C LEU A 53 -0.71 -11.50 9.57
N ASP A 54 -0.79 -10.56 10.51
CA ASP A 54 -1.14 -10.87 11.91
C ASP A 54 -2.53 -11.54 12.03
N SER A 55 -3.39 -11.45 11.02
CA SER A 55 -4.66 -12.18 11.01
C SER A 55 -4.49 -13.70 10.98
N PHE A 56 -3.33 -14.22 10.53
CA PHE A 56 -3.03 -15.65 10.58
C PHE A 56 -2.83 -16.17 12.00
N ASP A 57 -2.35 -15.33 12.93
CA ASP A 57 -2.08 -15.69 14.33
C ASP A 57 -3.33 -16.24 15.04
N ALA A 58 -4.51 -15.77 14.64
CA ALA A 58 -5.80 -16.14 15.24
C ALA A 58 -6.47 -17.34 14.57
N THR A 59 -5.82 -17.96 13.57
CA THR A 59 -6.47 -18.96 12.71
C THR A 59 -6.01 -20.39 13.02
N ARG A 60 -6.80 -21.36 12.56
CA ARG A 60 -6.48 -22.79 12.69
C ARG A 60 -5.71 -23.34 11.48
N VAL A 61 -5.31 -22.47 10.55
CA VAL A 61 -4.61 -22.86 9.32
C VAL A 61 -3.17 -23.14 9.67
N GLY A 62 -2.73 -24.40 9.55
CA GLY A 62 -1.34 -24.79 9.81
C GLY A 62 -0.37 -24.14 8.82
N PHE A 63 0.86 -23.89 9.25
CA PHE A 63 1.87 -23.27 8.37
C PHE A 63 2.10 -24.09 7.10
N ASP A 64 2.07 -25.42 7.21
CA ASP A 64 2.22 -26.38 6.12
C ASP A 64 1.13 -26.25 5.04
N GLN A 65 -0.06 -25.79 5.43
CA GLN A 65 -1.23 -25.62 4.56
C GLN A 65 -1.23 -24.32 3.78
N LEU A 66 -0.29 -23.41 4.07
CA LEU A 66 -0.17 -22.14 3.37
C LEU A 66 0.33 -22.33 1.93
N PRO A 67 0.06 -21.34 1.04
CA PRO A 67 0.67 -21.29 -0.28
C PRO A 67 2.21 -21.40 -0.20
N GLU A 68 2.83 -22.17 -1.09
CA GLU A 68 4.29 -22.40 -1.04
C GLU A 68 5.09 -21.08 -1.07
N LYS A 69 4.65 -20.15 -1.90
CA LYS A 69 5.27 -18.82 -2.01
C LYS A 69 5.10 -17.97 -0.74
N LEU A 70 4.00 -18.14 -0.01
CA LEU A 70 3.80 -17.47 1.28
C LEU A 70 4.72 -18.08 2.35
N LYS A 71 4.90 -19.41 2.34
CA LYS A 71 5.86 -20.10 3.22
C LYS A 71 7.29 -19.66 2.93
N GLU A 72 7.66 -19.58 1.65
CA GLU A 72 8.98 -19.09 1.23
C GLU A 72 9.21 -17.63 1.66
N ALA A 73 8.21 -16.76 1.49
CA ALA A 73 8.26 -15.37 1.93
C ALA A 73 8.46 -15.26 3.45
N ALA A 74 7.70 -16.02 4.24
CA ALA A 74 7.78 -16.04 5.70
C ALA A 74 9.14 -16.53 6.25
N THR A 75 9.85 -17.35 5.47
CA THR A 75 11.11 -17.98 5.88
C THR A 75 12.29 -17.36 5.15
N VAL A 76 12.60 -17.84 3.94
CA VAL A 76 13.75 -17.42 3.14
C VAL A 76 13.67 -15.93 2.79
N GLY A 77 12.48 -15.43 2.44
CA GLY A 77 12.25 -14.00 2.16
C GLY A 77 12.58 -13.12 3.35
N ALA A 78 12.02 -13.44 4.52
CA ALA A 78 12.28 -12.73 5.77
C ALA A 78 13.76 -12.73 6.16
N ILE A 79 14.48 -13.84 5.97
CA ILE A 79 15.94 -13.93 6.24
C ILE A 79 16.72 -13.01 5.29
N ARG A 80 16.39 -13.00 4.00
CA ARG A 80 17.07 -12.12 3.02
C ARG A 80 16.84 -10.64 3.34
N ALA A 81 15.61 -10.27 3.63
CA ALA A 81 15.25 -8.91 4.02
C ALA A 81 15.93 -8.49 5.34
N LEU A 82 16.02 -9.39 6.32
CA LEU A 82 16.79 -9.17 7.56
C LEU A 82 18.26 -8.92 7.26
N GLY A 83 18.86 -9.76 6.41
CA GLY A 83 20.23 -9.61 5.91
C GLY A 83 20.52 -8.21 5.36
N PHE A 84 19.62 -7.71 4.52
CA PHE A 84 19.73 -6.38 3.92
C PHE A 84 19.54 -5.26 4.93
N ARG A 85 18.48 -5.31 5.76
CA ARG A 85 18.13 -4.25 6.73
C ARG A 85 19.21 -4.05 7.79
N MET A 86 19.89 -5.12 8.17
CA MET A 86 21.03 -5.10 9.08
C MET A 86 22.19 -4.19 8.66
N ASN A 87 22.30 -3.82 7.39
CA ASN A 87 23.35 -2.91 6.90
C ASN A 87 23.06 -1.44 7.23
N PHE A 88 21.83 -1.11 7.62
CA PHE A 88 21.41 0.25 7.96
C PHE A 88 21.37 0.50 9.47
N GLU A 89 21.49 -0.55 10.29
CA GLU A 89 21.57 -0.43 11.75
C GLU A 89 22.99 -0.04 12.18
N ALA A 90 23.13 1.16 12.76
CA ALA A 90 24.43 1.73 13.12
C ALA A 90 25.03 1.08 14.38
N ASP A 91 24.19 0.65 15.33
CA ASP A 91 24.64 0.15 16.64
C ASP A 91 24.55 -1.38 16.75
N ALA A 92 25.58 -1.99 17.34
CA ALA A 92 25.67 -3.44 17.49
C ALA A 92 24.63 -4.01 18.47
N SER A 93 24.19 -3.24 19.47
CA SER A 93 23.14 -3.69 20.39
C SER A 93 21.77 -3.67 19.72
N THR A 94 21.45 -2.59 18.99
CA THR A 94 20.21 -2.48 18.19
C THR A 94 20.16 -3.57 17.13
N LYS A 95 21.28 -3.80 16.43
CA LYS A 95 21.39 -4.84 15.41
C LYS A 95 21.12 -6.24 15.99
N ARG A 96 21.69 -6.56 17.16
CA ARG A 96 21.43 -7.84 17.84
C ARG A 96 19.97 -7.99 18.24
N ALA A 97 19.37 -6.97 18.85
CA ALA A 97 17.96 -6.99 19.24
C ALA A 97 17.05 -7.17 18.01
N TYR A 98 17.37 -6.50 16.90
CA TYR A 98 16.65 -6.61 15.63
C TYR A 98 16.72 -8.03 15.06
N ILE A 99 17.92 -8.62 14.99
CA ILE A 99 18.12 -10.02 14.57
C ILE A 99 17.31 -10.96 15.44
N GLN A 100 17.43 -10.85 16.76
CA GLN A 100 16.76 -11.74 17.71
C GLN A 100 15.25 -11.67 17.56
N ARG A 101 14.68 -10.46 17.44
CA ARG A 101 13.24 -10.25 17.23
C ARG A 101 12.73 -10.95 15.97
N HIS A 102 13.37 -10.73 14.82
CA HIS A 102 12.89 -11.28 13.56
C HIS A 102 13.19 -12.78 13.42
N SER A 103 14.32 -13.25 13.97
CA SER A 103 14.65 -14.69 14.00
C SER A 103 13.67 -15.47 14.87
N ALA A 104 13.21 -14.89 15.98
CA ALA A 104 12.17 -15.50 16.81
C ALA A 104 10.87 -15.71 16.01
N LEU A 105 10.41 -14.71 15.26
CA LEU A 105 9.22 -14.82 14.41
C LEU A 105 9.39 -15.90 13.34
N ILE A 106 10.52 -15.91 12.63
CA ILE A 106 10.82 -16.95 11.62
C ILE A 106 10.81 -18.35 12.25
N THR A 107 11.35 -18.50 13.46
CA THR A 107 11.38 -19.82 14.13
C THR A 107 9.98 -20.34 14.45
N THR A 108 9.00 -19.46 14.68
CA THR A 108 7.62 -19.88 14.97
C THR A 108 6.95 -20.61 13.80
N THR A 109 7.46 -20.48 12.55
CA THR A 109 6.94 -21.21 11.38
C THR A 109 7.11 -22.73 11.48
N ALA A 110 7.97 -23.21 12.39
CA ALA A 110 8.10 -24.63 12.71
C ALA A 110 7.06 -25.14 13.73
N THR A 111 6.18 -24.26 14.22
CA THR A 111 5.17 -24.56 15.24
C THR A 111 3.76 -24.27 14.73
N SER A 112 2.75 -24.75 15.46
CA SER A 112 1.34 -24.50 15.13
C SER A 112 0.87 -23.06 15.40
N GLY A 113 1.62 -22.27 16.17
CA GLY A 113 1.33 -20.87 16.49
C GLY A 113 2.30 -19.93 15.81
N TYR A 114 2.47 -20.10 14.49
CA TYR A 114 3.39 -19.29 13.72
C TYR A 114 2.92 -17.84 13.61
N LYS A 115 3.90 -16.96 13.46
CA LYS A 115 3.71 -15.53 13.21
C LYS A 115 4.54 -15.12 12.01
N PHE A 116 4.02 -14.19 11.24
CA PHE A 116 4.79 -13.62 10.15
C PHE A 116 5.75 -12.55 10.67
N SER A 117 6.95 -12.53 10.12
CA SER A 117 7.81 -11.36 10.25
C SER A 117 7.25 -10.24 9.36
N PRO A 118 7.24 -8.97 9.81
CA PRO A 118 6.97 -7.83 8.92
C PRO A 118 7.93 -7.78 7.71
N LEU A 119 9.06 -8.49 7.79
CA LEU A 119 10.04 -8.62 6.71
C LEU A 119 9.67 -9.63 5.62
N SER A 120 8.58 -10.39 5.77
CA SER A 120 8.23 -11.49 4.86
C SER A 120 8.10 -11.03 3.40
N PHE A 121 7.56 -9.85 3.17
CA PHE A 121 7.40 -9.25 1.84
C PHE A 121 8.26 -8.01 1.62
N MET A 122 9.18 -7.71 2.53
CA MET A 122 10.02 -6.53 2.39
C MET A 122 11.02 -6.71 1.25
N PRO A 123 11.25 -5.66 0.45
CA PRO A 123 12.28 -5.69 -0.59
C PRO A 123 13.66 -5.92 0.03
N SER A 124 14.50 -6.64 -0.71
CA SER A 124 15.94 -6.76 -0.41
C SER A 124 16.77 -5.71 -1.17
N SER A 125 16.12 -4.60 -1.55
CA SER A 125 16.66 -3.47 -2.30
C SER A 125 16.35 -2.16 -1.59
N SER A 126 16.97 -1.06 -2.03
CA SER A 126 16.77 0.27 -1.44
C SER A 126 15.36 0.82 -1.65
N ASN A 127 14.65 0.31 -2.67
CA ASN A 127 13.32 0.73 -3.05
C ASN A 127 12.42 -0.50 -3.23
N LEU A 128 11.13 -0.37 -2.88
CA LEU A 128 10.08 -1.27 -3.31
C LEU A 128 9.89 -1.18 -4.83
N SER A 129 9.98 -2.31 -5.53
CA SER A 129 9.75 -2.43 -6.98
C SER A 129 8.35 -2.94 -7.30
N ASP A 130 7.94 -2.82 -8.56
CA ASP A 130 6.72 -3.48 -9.03
C ASP A 130 6.86 -5.02 -8.98
N GLU A 131 8.06 -5.57 -9.19
CA GLU A 131 8.27 -7.01 -9.03
C GLU A 131 8.07 -7.47 -7.57
N ASP A 132 8.35 -6.63 -6.57
CA ASP A 132 8.08 -6.94 -5.16
C ASP A 132 6.57 -7.00 -4.88
N VAL A 133 5.81 -6.03 -5.39
CA VAL A 133 4.33 -6.03 -5.29
C VAL A 133 3.75 -7.27 -5.97
N GLU A 134 4.21 -7.57 -7.18
CA GLU A 134 3.73 -8.72 -7.95
C GLU A 134 4.03 -10.04 -7.23
N ARG A 135 5.24 -10.17 -6.67
CA ARG A 135 5.64 -11.34 -5.87
C ARG A 135 4.78 -11.49 -4.62
N CYS A 136 4.52 -10.38 -3.93
CA CYS A 136 3.70 -10.30 -2.72
C CYS A 136 2.28 -10.82 -2.98
N LEU A 137 1.59 -10.27 -3.99
CA LEU A 137 0.23 -10.69 -4.33
C LEU A 137 0.17 -12.11 -4.91
N LYS A 138 1.17 -12.53 -5.71
CA LYS A 138 1.27 -13.92 -6.18
C LYS A 138 1.52 -14.91 -5.04
N ALA A 139 2.17 -14.50 -3.96
CA ALA A 139 2.34 -15.34 -2.79
C ALA A 139 1.01 -15.64 -2.09
N LEU A 140 0.05 -14.71 -2.22
CA LEU A 140 -1.33 -14.88 -1.79
C LEU A 140 -2.25 -15.47 -2.89
N LEU A 141 -1.66 -16.14 -3.88
CA LEU A 141 -2.37 -16.82 -4.98
C LEU A 141 -3.20 -15.91 -5.89
N VAL A 142 -3.03 -14.58 -5.83
CA VAL A 142 -3.74 -13.65 -6.71
C VAL A 142 -3.28 -13.85 -8.16
N GLU A 143 -4.24 -14.13 -9.05
CA GLU A 143 -4.00 -14.22 -10.48
C GLU A 143 -4.04 -12.84 -11.13
N GLY A 144 -3.07 -12.55 -12.02
CA GLY A 144 -2.95 -11.26 -12.68
C GLY A 144 -2.94 -10.06 -11.73
N PRO A 145 -2.00 -9.96 -10.75
CA PRO A 145 -2.06 -8.94 -9.70
C PRO A 145 -2.25 -7.51 -10.19
N TRP A 146 -1.52 -7.12 -11.25
CA TRP A 146 -1.59 -5.79 -11.84
C TRP A 146 -2.96 -5.48 -12.43
N VAL A 147 -3.60 -6.46 -13.07
CA VAL A 147 -4.95 -6.31 -13.62
C VAL A 147 -5.97 -6.10 -12.49
N GLU A 148 -5.82 -6.85 -11.40
CA GLU A 148 -6.71 -6.74 -10.24
C GLU A 148 -6.53 -5.40 -9.50
N LEU A 149 -5.29 -4.91 -9.37
CA LEU A 149 -5.02 -3.57 -8.84
C LEU A 149 -5.63 -2.49 -9.75
N GLU A 150 -5.43 -2.58 -11.07
CA GLU A 150 -5.99 -1.63 -12.04
C GLU A 150 -7.53 -1.58 -11.96
N LYS A 151 -8.18 -2.75 -11.86
CA LYS A 151 -9.63 -2.82 -11.66
C LYS A 151 -10.08 -2.05 -10.42
N VAL A 152 -9.41 -2.24 -9.27
CA VAL A 152 -9.78 -1.52 -8.04
C VAL A 152 -9.51 -0.03 -8.19
N THR A 153 -8.35 0.39 -8.72
CA THR A 153 -8.05 1.82 -8.94
C THR A 153 -9.09 2.49 -9.84
N SER A 154 -9.52 1.83 -10.92
CA SER A 154 -10.58 2.33 -11.79
C SER A 154 -11.91 2.48 -11.04
N ARG A 155 -12.27 1.51 -10.19
CA ARG A 155 -13.52 1.53 -9.44
C ARG A 155 -13.56 2.63 -8.38
N ILE A 156 -12.42 3.01 -7.80
CA ILE A 156 -12.33 4.11 -6.83
C ILE A 156 -12.23 5.50 -7.49
N GLY A 157 -12.42 5.60 -8.80
CA GLY A 157 -12.37 6.87 -9.54
C GLY A 157 -10.96 7.28 -9.99
N TYR A 158 -10.00 6.35 -9.98
CA TYR A 158 -8.61 6.59 -10.36
C TYR A 158 -8.15 5.63 -11.47
N GLY A 159 -8.74 5.76 -12.66
CA GLY A 159 -8.43 4.92 -13.81
C GLY A 159 -7.09 5.30 -14.48
N VAL A 160 -5.97 4.79 -13.96
CA VAL A 160 -4.67 4.92 -14.62
C VAL A 160 -4.37 3.66 -15.43
N ALA A 161 -4.30 3.81 -16.75
CA ALA A 161 -3.84 2.74 -17.62
C ALA A 161 -2.34 2.49 -17.38
N GLY A 162 -1.96 1.21 -17.24
CA GLY A 162 -0.56 0.85 -17.05
C GLY A 162 -0.04 1.21 -15.65
N LEU A 163 -0.80 0.87 -14.61
CA LEU A 163 -0.45 1.14 -13.21
C LEU A 163 0.94 0.58 -12.86
N ARG A 164 1.29 -0.58 -13.42
CA ARG A 164 2.62 -1.18 -13.29
C ARG A 164 3.72 -0.26 -13.80
N GLN A 165 3.55 0.25 -15.03
CA GLN A 165 4.52 1.14 -15.65
C GLN A 165 4.61 2.46 -14.88
N ARG A 166 3.48 2.94 -14.36
CA ARG A 166 3.46 4.12 -13.51
C ARG A 166 4.30 3.91 -12.25
N LEU A 167 4.11 2.80 -11.52
CA LEU A 167 4.93 2.53 -10.33
C LEU A 167 6.43 2.45 -10.65
N LYS A 168 6.81 1.82 -11.79
CA LYS A 168 8.21 1.82 -12.27
C LYS A 168 8.76 3.22 -12.44
N GLN A 169 8.00 4.10 -13.09
CA GLN A 169 8.40 5.50 -13.30
C GLN A 169 8.56 6.23 -11.98
N LEU A 170 7.63 6.06 -11.04
CA LEU A 170 7.70 6.69 -9.72
C LEU A 170 8.93 6.23 -8.92
N ALA A 171 9.23 4.93 -8.96
CA ALA A 171 10.42 4.36 -8.33
C ALA A 171 11.72 4.93 -8.93
N ALA A 172 11.77 5.07 -10.26
CA ALA A 172 12.91 5.66 -10.97
C ALA A 172 13.07 7.15 -10.64
N GLN A 173 11.97 7.92 -10.65
CA GLN A 173 11.97 9.35 -10.27
C GLN A 173 12.48 9.54 -8.85
N ARG A 174 12.04 8.71 -7.89
CA ARG A 174 12.58 8.75 -6.52
C ARG A 174 14.07 8.40 -6.47
N HIS A 175 14.52 7.40 -7.22
CA HIS A 175 15.92 7.02 -7.26
C HIS A 175 16.78 8.17 -7.79
N GLU A 176 16.36 8.79 -8.89
CA GLU A 176 17.04 9.94 -9.48
C GLU A 176 17.05 11.14 -8.50
N ALA A 177 15.91 11.48 -7.91
CA ALA A 177 15.77 12.58 -6.95
C ALA A 177 16.65 12.41 -5.69
N ALA A 178 16.91 11.17 -5.26
CA ALA A 178 17.75 10.89 -4.10
C ALA A 178 19.26 11.00 -4.38
N HIS A 179 19.69 10.83 -5.63
CA HIS A 179 21.11 10.74 -5.99
C HIS A 179 21.61 11.91 -6.83
N ALA A 180 20.76 12.51 -7.66
CA ALA A 180 21.12 13.57 -8.58
C ALA A 180 20.54 14.91 -8.12
N ALA A 181 21.41 15.86 -7.74
CA ALA A 181 21.00 17.23 -7.44
C ALA A 181 20.37 17.96 -8.66
N HIS A 182 20.64 17.44 -9.87
CA HIS A 182 20.09 17.93 -11.15
C HIS A 182 18.83 17.18 -11.61
N ALA A 183 18.35 16.18 -10.86
CA ALA A 183 17.08 15.54 -11.16
C ALA A 183 15.99 16.62 -11.20
N ASP A 184 15.21 16.66 -12.28
CA ASP A 184 14.18 17.68 -12.47
C ASP A 184 12.82 17.03 -12.64
N ILE A 185 12.18 16.75 -11.51
CA ILE A 185 10.79 16.30 -11.50
C ILE A 185 9.91 17.50 -11.84
N SER A 186 9.08 17.35 -12.88
CA SER A 186 8.17 18.42 -13.29
C SER A 186 7.12 18.69 -12.20
N VAL A 187 6.64 19.94 -12.10
CA VAL A 187 5.57 20.30 -11.16
C VAL A 187 4.30 19.49 -11.43
N ALA A 188 3.99 19.21 -12.70
CA ALA A 188 2.83 18.41 -13.08
C ALA A 188 2.95 16.96 -12.59
N ASP A 189 4.12 16.34 -12.78
CA ASP A 189 4.38 14.99 -12.28
C ASP A 189 4.28 14.94 -10.77
N LEU A 190 4.88 15.91 -10.08
CA LEU A 190 4.88 15.96 -8.62
C LEU A 190 3.48 16.16 -8.03
N ARG A 191 2.61 16.90 -8.72
CA ARG A 191 1.21 17.03 -8.31
C ARG A 191 0.44 15.72 -8.47
N GLN A 192 0.75 14.93 -9.49
CA GLN A 192 0.09 13.64 -9.73
C GLN A 192 0.63 12.53 -8.81
N PHE A 193 1.92 12.60 -8.46
CA PHE A 193 2.66 11.55 -7.75
C PHE A 193 1.95 11.09 -6.44
N PRO A 194 1.54 11.96 -5.50
CA PRO A 194 0.84 11.53 -4.31
C PRO A 194 -0.51 10.86 -4.61
N HIS A 195 -1.23 11.28 -5.64
CA HIS A 195 -2.49 10.66 -6.03
C HIS A 195 -2.29 9.25 -6.59
N ASP A 196 -1.24 9.03 -7.39
CA ASP A 196 -0.89 7.69 -7.90
C ASP A 196 -0.60 6.73 -6.75
N LEU A 197 0.26 7.16 -5.82
CA LEU A 197 0.62 6.34 -4.67
C LEU A 197 -0.57 6.10 -3.75
N LEU A 198 -1.46 7.08 -3.57
CA LEU A 198 -2.68 6.93 -2.76
C LEU A 198 -3.61 5.86 -3.36
N ALA A 199 -3.92 5.98 -4.65
CA ALA A 199 -4.80 5.04 -5.34
C ALA A 199 -4.19 3.63 -5.37
N PHE A 200 -2.89 3.55 -5.64
CA PHE A 200 -2.16 2.28 -5.57
C PHE A 200 -2.23 1.67 -4.17
N SER A 201 -1.99 2.46 -3.13
CA SER A 201 -2.00 2.00 -1.74
C SER A 201 -3.38 1.47 -1.33
N ALA A 202 -4.45 2.19 -1.69
CA ALA A 202 -5.83 1.76 -1.45
C ALA A 202 -6.17 0.45 -2.19
N ALA A 203 -5.76 0.34 -3.47
CA ALA A 203 -5.98 -0.88 -4.24
C ALA A 203 -5.19 -2.07 -3.69
N PHE A 204 -3.92 -1.86 -3.35
CA PHE A 204 -3.07 -2.87 -2.74
C PHE A 204 -3.66 -3.35 -1.41
N ASP A 205 -4.05 -2.42 -0.53
CA ASP A 205 -4.67 -2.74 0.75
C ASP A 205 -5.91 -3.64 0.59
N ALA A 206 -6.82 -3.25 -0.31
CA ALA A 206 -8.04 -3.98 -0.56
C ALA A 206 -7.77 -5.38 -1.11
N ILE A 207 -6.92 -5.51 -2.12
CA ILE A 207 -6.59 -6.81 -2.72
C ILE A 207 -5.84 -7.70 -1.74
N PHE A 208 -4.84 -7.15 -1.03
CA PHE A 208 -4.02 -7.90 -0.07
C PHE A 208 -4.87 -8.41 1.10
N SER A 209 -5.66 -7.53 1.72
CA SER A 209 -6.59 -7.88 2.80
C SER A 209 -7.57 -8.96 2.34
N ARG A 210 -8.14 -8.80 1.15
CA ARG A 210 -9.11 -9.75 0.59
C ARG A 210 -8.48 -11.10 0.30
N ALA A 211 -7.24 -11.14 -0.19
CA ALA A 211 -6.55 -12.38 -0.54
C ALA A 211 -6.19 -13.18 0.71
N VAL A 212 -5.73 -12.50 1.76
CA VAL A 212 -5.49 -13.13 3.06
C VAL A 212 -6.77 -13.71 3.64
N ASP A 213 -7.84 -12.92 3.71
CA ASP A 213 -9.12 -13.37 4.24
C ASP A 213 -9.75 -14.53 3.41
N GLU A 214 -9.50 -14.57 2.10
CA GLU A 214 -9.87 -15.71 1.26
C GLU A 214 -9.05 -16.97 1.56
N ILE A 215 -7.74 -16.87 1.77
CA ILE A 215 -6.89 -17.99 2.21
C ILE A 215 -7.38 -18.52 3.55
N LEU A 216 -7.63 -17.63 4.51
CA LEU A 216 -8.10 -18.00 5.84
C LEU A 216 -9.45 -18.71 5.80
N ARG A 217 -10.36 -18.29 4.92
CA ARG A 217 -11.65 -18.96 4.72
C ARG A 217 -11.55 -20.31 4.06
N ARG A 218 -10.67 -20.45 3.07
CA ARG A 218 -10.44 -21.73 2.40
C ARG A 218 -9.90 -22.74 3.40
N GLY A 219 -9.07 -22.30 4.34
CA GLY A 219 -8.50 -23.15 5.39
C GLY A 219 -7.93 -24.44 4.80
N VAL A 220 -8.36 -25.58 5.34
CA VAL A 220 -8.01 -26.93 4.86
C VAL A 220 -8.89 -27.35 3.66
N SER A 221 -9.03 -26.50 2.65
CA SER A 221 -9.75 -26.89 1.43
C SER A 221 -8.97 -27.98 0.67
N SER A 222 -9.65 -28.69 -0.23
CA SER A 222 -9.04 -29.75 -1.06
C SER A 222 -7.98 -29.23 -2.06
N ASN A 223 -7.89 -27.91 -2.28
CA ASN A 223 -6.84 -27.32 -3.12
C ASN A 223 -6.33 -25.99 -2.53
N PRO A 224 -5.41 -26.03 -1.55
CA PRO A 224 -4.86 -24.82 -0.93
C PRO A 224 -4.02 -23.97 -1.89
N GLN A 225 -3.69 -24.48 -3.09
CA GLN A 225 -2.90 -23.79 -4.12
C GLN A 225 -3.78 -23.21 -5.25
N ALA A 226 -5.10 -23.32 -5.14
CA ALA A 226 -6.01 -22.76 -6.14
C ALA A 226 -5.84 -21.24 -6.24
N LYS A 227 -5.53 -20.75 -7.45
CA LYS A 227 -5.43 -19.32 -7.70
C LYS A 227 -6.74 -18.59 -7.37
N ILE A 228 -6.61 -17.33 -6.95
CA ILE A 228 -7.72 -16.42 -6.72
C ILE A 228 -7.81 -15.50 -7.93
N SER A 229 -8.75 -15.78 -8.82
CA SER A 229 -9.10 -14.93 -9.96
C SER A 229 -10.20 -13.93 -9.58
N SER A 230 -10.24 -12.78 -10.24
CA SER A 230 -11.31 -11.78 -10.09
C SER A 230 -11.51 -11.32 -8.63
N ILE A 231 -10.43 -11.24 -7.86
CA ILE A 231 -10.48 -10.83 -6.46
C ILE A 231 -10.95 -9.38 -6.30
N ALA A 232 -10.62 -8.51 -7.26
CA ALA A 232 -11.08 -7.14 -7.32
C ALA A 232 -12.61 -7.10 -7.24
N ASP A 233 -13.31 -7.91 -8.03
CA ASP A 233 -14.77 -7.93 -8.12
C ASP A 233 -15.45 -8.34 -6.80
N THR A 234 -14.69 -8.85 -5.84
CA THR A 234 -15.16 -9.25 -4.50
C THR A 234 -14.89 -8.20 -3.41
N VAL A 235 -14.25 -7.08 -3.74
CA VAL A 235 -14.02 -5.95 -2.83
C VAL A 235 -15.28 -5.09 -2.80
N ASP A 236 -15.87 -4.88 -1.62
CA ASP A 236 -17.03 -4.00 -1.47
C ASP A 236 -16.57 -2.55 -1.35
N ILE A 237 -16.85 -1.70 -2.34
CA ILE A 237 -16.41 -0.31 -2.30
C ILE A 237 -17.52 0.62 -1.81
N ARG A 238 -17.13 1.54 -0.93
CA ARG A 238 -17.99 2.57 -0.36
C ARG A 238 -17.30 3.91 -0.44
N PHE A 239 -18.07 4.94 -0.73
CA PHE A 239 -17.56 6.30 -0.89
C PHE A 239 -18.08 7.21 0.19
N ILE A 240 -17.20 8.07 0.70
CA ILE A 240 -17.55 9.22 1.51
C ILE A 240 -17.27 10.45 0.65
N ASP A 241 -18.32 11.18 0.29
CA ASP A 241 -18.22 12.42 -0.48
C ASP A 241 -18.58 13.61 0.40
N PHE A 242 -17.88 14.73 0.23
CA PHE A 242 -18.22 16.00 0.86
C PHE A 242 -18.82 16.97 -0.15
N ASP A 243 -20.01 17.51 0.14
CA ASP A 243 -20.72 18.45 -0.74
C ASP A 243 -20.48 19.94 -0.41
N GLY A 244 -19.54 20.22 0.51
CA GLY A 244 -19.28 21.56 1.04
C GLY A 244 -19.94 21.81 2.40
N LYS A 245 -20.90 20.97 2.83
CA LYS A 245 -21.58 21.11 4.13
C LYS A 245 -21.72 19.79 4.88
N ILE A 246 -22.04 18.71 4.18
CA ILE A 246 -22.40 17.40 4.76
C ILE A 246 -21.54 16.32 4.11
N TYR A 247 -21.14 15.33 4.91
CA TYR A 247 -20.51 14.12 4.42
C TYR A 247 -21.58 13.08 4.08
N SER A 248 -21.50 12.47 2.90
CA SER A 248 -22.46 11.46 2.45
C SER A 248 -21.77 10.14 2.14
N GLU A 249 -22.26 9.05 2.75
CA GLU A 249 -21.86 7.68 2.41
C GLU A 249 -22.66 7.22 1.19
N LYS A 250 -21.98 6.71 0.16
CA LYS A 250 -22.59 6.06 -1.01
C LYS A 250 -22.01 4.67 -1.21
N LEU A 251 -22.84 3.77 -1.72
CA LEU A 251 -22.37 2.47 -2.20
C LEU A 251 -21.86 2.62 -3.63
N GLU A 252 -20.92 1.77 -4.03
CA GLU A 252 -20.46 1.73 -5.41
C GLU A 252 -21.62 1.56 -6.40
N GLY A 253 -21.59 2.35 -7.48
CA GLY A 253 -22.63 2.36 -8.52
C GLY A 253 -23.98 2.92 -8.07
N LYS A 254 -24.08 3.54 -6.88
CA LYS A 254 -25.31 4.17 -6.38
C LYS A 254 -25.15 5.68 -6.25
N ASP A 255 -26.04 6.43 -6.88
CA ASP A 255 -26.06 7.90 -6.79
C ASP A 255 -26.63 8.41 -5.46
N ARG A 256 -27.58 7.67 -4.89
CA ARG A 256 -28.27 8.06 -3.66
C ARG A 256 -27.38 7.79 -2.44
N ALA A 257 -27.21 8.82 -1.61
CA ALA A 257 -26.58 8.69 -0.30
C ALA A 257 -27.32 7.67 0.57
N ARG A 258 -26.57 6.70 1.10
CA ARG A 258 -27.02 5.72 2.09
C ARG A 258 -27.22 6.38 3.45
N LYS A 259 -26.29 7.25 3.84
CA LYS A 259 -26.33 8.00 5.11
C LYS A 259 -25.57 9.32 4.99
N ARG A 260 -25.89 10.27 5.85
CA ARG A 260 -25.28 11.61 5.93
C ARG A 260 -24.73 11.87 7.33
N TYR A 261 -23.69 12.68 7.42
CA TYR A 261 -22.97 13.01 8.65
C TYR A 261 -22.53 14.45 8.66
N ASP A 262 -22.38 15.00 9.86
CA ASP A 262 -21.95 16.38 10.07
C ASP A 262 -20.42 16.51 10.10
N SER A 263 -19.69 15.39 10.24
CA SER A 263 -18.23 15.36 10.21
C SER A 263 -17.65 14.13 9.50
N LEU A 264 -16.41 14.26 9.01
CA LEU A 264 -15.67 13.17 8.38
C LEU A 264 -15.41 12.02 9.36
N GLU A 265 -15.12 12.33 10.63
CA GLU A 265 -14.85 11.30 11.65
C GLU A 265 -16.08 10.44 11.93
N GLU A 266 -17.26 11.07 12.04
CA GLU A 266 -18.53 10.35 12.17
C GLU A 266 -18.84 9.53 10.93
N ALA A 267 -18.54 10.07 9.74
CA ALA A 267 -18.69 9.35 8.48
C ALA A 267 -17.82 8.09 8.46
N TRP A 268 -16.55 8.19 8.87
CA TRP A 268 -15.66 7.03 9.00
C TRP A 268 -16.20 6.01 9.99
N ARG A 269 -16.41 6.42 11.24
CA ARG A 269 -16.85 5.52 12.32
C ARG A 269 -18.17 4.85 11.97
N GLY A 270 -19.12 5.63 11.46
CA GLY A 270 -20.40 5.15 11.02
C GLY A 270 -20.27 4.12 9.90
N SER A 271 -19.46 4.42 8.89
CA SER A 271 -19.34 3.57 7.70
C SER A 271 -18.56 2.28 7.99
N VAL A 272 -17.50 2.35 8.82
CA VAL A 272 -16.80 1.17 9.36
C VAL A 272 -17.75 0.29 10.17
N GLY A 273 -18.61 0.88 11.01
CA GLY A 273 -19.61 0.11 11.76
C GLY A 273 -20.65 -0.60 10.89
N ARG A 274 -20.75 -0.27 9.59
CA ARG A 274 -21.67 -0.89 8.62
C ARG A 274 -20.97 -1.66 7.50
N SER A 275 -19.64 -1.65 7.43
CA SER A 275 -18.87 -2.48 6.52
C SER A 275 -18.80 -3.91 7.02
N THR A 276 -18.43 -4.81 6.12
CA THR A 276 -18.03 -6.15 6.53
C THR A 276 -16.54 -6.09 6.87
N PRO A 277 -16.14 -6.46 8.11
CA PRO A 277 -14.75 -6.43 8.53
C PRO A 277 -13.82 -7.13 7.54
N GLY A 278 -12.78 -6.42 7.12
CA GLY A 278 -11.74 -6.90 6.20
C GLY A 278 -12.15 -7.01 4.74
N LYS A 279 -13.39 -6.65 4.36
CA LYS A 279 -13.89 -6.80 2.97
C LYS A 279 -14.26 -5.50 2.29
N SER A 280 -14.59 -4.47 3.06
CA SER A 280 -15.01 -3.20 2.49
C SER A 280 -13.86 -2.20 2.40
N LEU A 281 -13.67 -1.63 1.22
CA LEU A 281 -12.80 -0.48 1.00
C LEU A 281 -13.66 0.79 1.08
N LEU A 282 -13.40 1.60 2.10
CA LEU A 282 -14.02 2.89 2.29
C LEU A 282 -13.09 3.97 1.72
N VAL A 283 -13.58 4.80 0.81
CA VAL A 283 -12.78 5.83 0.12
C VAL A 283 -13.40 7.20 0.34
N PHE A 284 -12.64 8.13 0.91
CA PHE A 284 -13.01 9.53 0.96
C PHE A 284 -12.57 10.22 -0.32
N ARG A 285 -13.47 10.99 -0.96
CA ARG A 285 -13.23 11.61 -2.26
C ARG A 285 -13.37 13.13 -2.23
N ASP A 286 -12.65 13.78 -3.13
CA ASP A 286 -12.78 15.22 -3.41
C ASP A 286 -14.04 15.53 -4.25
N GLY A 287 -14.28 16.81 -4.53
CA GLY A 287 -15.38 17.26 -5.38
C GLY A 287 -15.30 16.79 -6.84
N GLN A 288 -14.13 16.30 -7.28
CA GLN A 288 -13.90 15.69 -8.59
C GLN A 288 -14.01 14.16 -8.53
N GLN A 289 -14.47 13.59 -7.42
CA GLN A 289 -14.56 12.15 -7.16
C GLN A 289 -13.21 11.41 -7.19
N ARG A 290 -12.10 12.13 -6.95
CA ARG A 290 -10.78 11.50 -6.80
C ARG A 290 -10.57 11.10 -5.35
N PRO A 291 -9.89 9.97 -5.09
CA PRO A 291 -9.57 9.57 -3.73
C PRO A 291 -8.67 10.60 -3.05
N LEU A 292 -8.97 10.90 -1.79
CA LEU A 292 -8.18 11.73 -0.87
C LEU A 292 -7.64 10.93 0.32
N ASP A 293 -8.40 9.93 0.76
CA ASP A 293 -8.04 9.03 1.86
C ASP A 293 -8.81 7.71 1.74
N TRP A 294 -8.34 6.64 2.38
CA TRP A 294 -9.05 5.36 2.42
C TRP A 294 -8.92 4.67 3.78
N ARG A 295 -9.86 3.78 4.08
CA ARG A 295 -9.79 2.86 5.21
C ARG A 295 -10.35 1.51 4.84
N MET A 296 -9.76 0.46 5.41
CA MET A 296 -10.40 -0.85 5.44
C MET A 296 -11.45 -0.88 6.55
N GLY A 297 -12.63 -1.36 6.19
CA GLY A 297 -13.77 -1.49 7.09
C GLY A 297 -13.93 -2.87 7.69
#